data_AF-A0A385SSC0-F1
#
_entry.id   AF-A0A385SSC0-F1
#
_cell.length_a   1.000
_cell.length_b   1.000
_cell.length_c   1.000
_cell.angle_alpha   90.00
_cell.angle_beta   90.00
_cell.angle_gamma   90.00
#
_symmetry.space_group_name_H-M   'P 1'
#
loop_
_entity.id
_entity.type
_entity.pdbx_description
1 polymer ?
#
loop_
_entity_poly.entity_id
_entity_poly.type
_entity_poly.pdbx_seq_one_letter_code
_entity_poly.pdbx_strand_id
1 'polypeptide(L)'
;MNNIPKQTPEIFAILSRGNFISSNGSKGKLFDVIGYEGNYELLKQFFSHTGYTLESGHNYYYFSQQEEANLVIEKKLEQFAYYIDVMDFFSSMDLKPTVGTRYRITQIAEECFSNERLKQKIYALSRKEKMVDKVAEIANDLAQAGFFEQEDEDTYKVMDAIHYLEQVISLITIEEDGEQQNP
;
A
#
# COMPACT_ATOMS: atom_id res chain seq x y z
N MET A 1 -8.17 -32.54 13.39
CA MET A 1 -7.45 -31.94 12.24
C MET A 1 -8.18 -30.67 11.87
N ASN A 2 -7.65 -29.49 12.24
CA ASN A 2 -8.21 -28.24 11.74
C ASN A 2 -7.92 -28.19 10.24
N ASN A 3 -8.98 -28.17 9.44
CA ASN A 3 -8.85 -28.27 7.99
C ASN A 3 -8.44 -26.89 7.46
N ILE A 4 -7.31 -26.83 6.74
CA ILE A 4 -6.80 -25.60 6.15
C ILE A 4 -7.83 -25.06 5.14
N PRO A 5 -8.11 -23.75 5.11
CA PRO A 5 -9.06 -23.16 4.16
C PRO A 5 -8.74 -23.53 2.71
N LYS A 6 -9.76 -23.83 1.89
CA LYS A 6 -9.58 -24.19 0.47
C LYS A 6 -8.95 -23.06 -0.36
N GLN A 7 -9.10 -21.82 0.11
CA GLN A 7 -8.59 -20.59 -0.51
C GLN A 7 -7.10 -20.35 -0.25
N THR A 8 -6.44 -21.20 0.55
CA THR A 8 -5.01 -21.05 0.90
C THR A 8 -4.10 -20.84 -0.31
N PRO A 9 -4.25 -21.55 -1.45
CA PRO A 9 -3.43 -21.28 -2.63
C PRO A 9 -3.66 -19.88 -3.23
N GLU A 10 -4.90 -19.37 -3.24
CA GLU A 10 -5.22 -18.03 -3.73
C GLU A 10 -4.65 -16.96 -2.80
N ILE A 11 -4.80 -17.14 -1.48
CA ILE A 11 -4.21 -16.26 -0.47
C ILE A 11 -2.69 -16.19 -0.65
N PHE A 12 -2.02 -17.34 -0.76
CA PHE A 12 -0.58 -17.40 -0.97
C PHE A 12 -0.16 -16.70 -2.28
N ALA A 13 -0.87 -16.93 -3.38
CA ALA A 13 -0.53 -16.34 -4.67
C ALA A 13 -0.60 -14.80 -4.69
N ILE A 14 -1.47 -14.21 -3.87
CA ILE A 14 -1.57 -12.76 -3.70
C ILE A 14 -0.44 -12.28 -2.78
N LEU A 15 -0.39 -12.80 -1.54
CA LEU A 15 0.47 -12.26 -0.50
C LEU A 15 1.98 -12.50 -0.76
N SER A 16 2.34 -13.63 -1.40
CA SER A 16 3.74 -13.95 -1.74
C SER A 16 4.35 -13.01 -2.80
N ARG A 17 3.54 -12.18 -3.45
CA ARG A 17 4.01 -11.14 -4.38
C ARG A 17 4.22 -9.79 -3.69
N GLY A 18 4.11 -9.73 -2.36
CA GLY A 18 4.17 -8.48 -1.60
C GLY A 18 2.89 -7.65 -1.65
N ASN A 19 1.78 -8.23 -2.13
CA ASN A 19 0.47 -7.56 -2.16
C ASN A 19 -0.31 -7.76 -0.86
N PHE A 20 -1.42 -7.03 -0.77
CA PHE A 20 -2.32 -7.03 0.37
C PHE A 20 -3.66 -7.69 0.04
N ILE A 21 -4.30 -8.26 1.05
CA ILE A 21 -5.72 -8.60 1.02
C ILE A 21 -6.44 -7.64 1.95
N SER A 22 -7.07 -6.62 1.37
CA SER A 22 -7.83 -5.58 2.09
C SER A 22 -9.32 -5.92 2.16
N SER A 23 -9.97 -5.58 3.28
CA SER A 23 -11.40 -5.81 3.49
C SER A 23 -12.27 -5.08 2.47
N ASN A 24 -11.86 -3.86 2.11
CA ASN A 24 -12.58 -3.00 1.19
C ASN A 24 -12.29 -3.28 -0.30
N GLY A 25 -11.54 -4.35 -0.63
CA GLY A 25 -11.20 -4.71 -2.00
C GLY A 25 -12.14 -5.69 -2.67
N SER A 26 -11.97 -5.88 -3.99
CA SER A 26 -12.67 -6.90 -4.78
C SER A 26 -12.45 -8.32 -4.26
N LYS A 27 -11.35 -8.55 -3.54
CA LYS A 27 -10.99 -9.80 -2.86
C LYS A 27 -11.38 -9.83 -1.38
N GLY A 28 -12.28 -8.96 -0.91
CA GLY A 28 -12.72 -8.90 0.49
C GLY A 28 -13.21 -10.24 1.07
N LYS A 29 -13.75 -11.15 0.25
CA LYS A 29 -14.10 -12.51 0.71
C LYS A 29 -12.89 -13.29 1.25
N LEU A 30 -11.69 -13.05 0.73
CA LEU A 30 -10.47 -13.68 1.26
C LEU A 30 -10.07 -13.08 2.61
N PHE A 31 -10.32 -11.79 2.82
CA PHE A 31 -10.15 -11.15 4.13
C PHE A 31 -11.04 -11.85 5.17
N ASP A 32 -12.32 -12.05 4.85
CA ASP A 32 -13.26 -12.76 5.72
C ASP A 32 -12.83 -14.21 5.99
N VAL A 33 -12.30 -14.91 4.97
CA VAL A 33 -11.79 -16.28 5.13
C VAL A 33 -10.58 -16.34 6.07
N ILE A 34 -9.64 -15.39 5.95
CA ILE A 34 -8.47 -15.33 6.84
C ILE A 34 -8.92 -15.01 8.27
N GLY A 35 -9.82 -14.04 8.44
CA GLY A 35 -10.31 -13.60 9.75
C GLY A 35 -11.32 -14.54 10.41
N TYR A 36 -11.84 -15.54 9.70
CA TYR A 36 -12.78 -16.51 10.25
C TYR A 36 -12.13 -17.35 11.35
N GLU A 37 -12.91 -17.67 12.38
CA GLU A 37 -12.48 -18.31 13.63
C GLU A 37 -11.37 -19.37 13.45
N GLY A 38 -10.20 -19.11 14.04
CA GLY A 38 -9.05 -20.01 14.03
C GLY A 38 -8.27 -20.09 12.71
N ASN A 39 -8.78 -19.54 11.60
CA ASN A 39 -8.10 -19.60 10.31
C ASN A 39 -6.83 -18.75 10.28
N TYR A 40 -6.83 -17.56 10.89
CA TYR A 40 -5.65 -16.70 10.92
C TYR A 40 -4.43 -17.44 11.50
N GLU A 41 -4.58 -18.03 12.70
CA GLU A 41 -3.50 -18.78 13.35
C GLU A 41 -3.10 -20.04 12.56
N LEU A 42 -4.08 -20.77 12.02
CA LEU A 42 -3.83 -21.96 11.20
C LEU A 42 -3.04 -21.61 9.92
N LEU A 43 -3.42 -20.54 9.24
CA LEU A 43 -2.76 -20.05 8.03
C LEU A 43 -1.39 -19.48 8.35
N LYS A 44 -1.24 -18.70 9.43
CA LYS A 44 0.04 -18.17 9.89
C LYS A 44 1.03 -19.30 10.19
N GLN A 45 0.60 -20.32 10.92
CA GLN A 45 1.40 -21.52 11.15
C GLN A 45 1.74 -22.23 9.85
N PHE A 46 0.75 -22.42 8.95
CA PHE A 46 0.98 -23.09 7.67
C PHE A 46 2.04 -22.37 6.82
N PHE A 47 1.90 -21.05 6.62
CA PHE A 47 2.80 -20.26 5.79
C PHE A 47 4.20 -20.07 6.38
N SER A 48 4.36 -20.16 7.71
CA SER A 48 5.68 -20.07 8.36
C SER A 48 6.69 -21.10 7.82
N HIS A 49 6.23 -22.27 7.38
CA HIS A 49 7.07 -23.30 6.77
C HIS A 49 7.63 -22.91 5.39
N THR A 50 7.11 -21.85 4.78
CA THR A 50 7.55 -21.32 3.48
C THR A 50 8.44 -20.08 3.59
N GLY A 51 8.78 -19.66 4.82
CA GLY A 51 9.58 -18.46 5.08
C GLY A 51 8.78 -17.15 5.14
N TYR A 52 7.46 -17.21 4.99
CA TYR A 52 6.58 -16.05 5.14
C TYR A 52 5.86 -16.07 6.49
N THR A 53 5.67 -14.90 7.08
CA THR A 53 4.78 -14.71 8.24
C THR A 53 3.53 -13.97 7.77
N LEU A 54 2.35 -14.52 8.08
CA LEU A 54 1.08 -13.84 7.85
C LEU A 54 0.87 -12.77 8.91
N GLU A 55 0.79 -11.52 8.48
CA GLU A 55 0.60 -10.34 9.33
C GLU A 55 -0.79 -9.75 9.14
N SER A 56 -1.29 -9.12 10.19
CA SER A 56 -2.58 -8.42 10.21
C SER A 56 -2.36 -6.94 10.50
N GLY A 57 -2.95 -6.09 9.68
CA GLY A 57 -3.06 -4.65 9.92
C GLY A 57 -4.51 -4.22 10.10
N HIS A 58 -4.75 -2.90 10.05
CA HIS A 58 -6.10 -2.36 10.18
C HIS A 58 -6.93 -2.65 8.92
N ASN A 59 -7.66 -3.77 8.94
CA ASN A 59 -8.52 -4.28 7.86
C ASN A 59 -7.78 -4.75 6.60
N TYR A 60 -6.54 -5.22 6.76
CA TYR A 60 -5.81 -5.91 5.69
C TYR A 60 -4.88 -6.99 6.25
N TYR A 61 -4.47 -7.91 5.37
CA TYR A 61 -3.43 -8.90 5.63
C TYR A 61 -2.30 -8.79 4.61
N TYR A 62 -1.08 -9.13 5.02
CA TYR A 62 0.11 -9.17 4.16
C TYR A 62 1.09 -10.25 4.61
N PHE A 63 2.10 -10.53 3.79
CA PHE A 63 3.24 -11.36 4.20
C PHE A 63 4.44 -10.50 4.57
N SER A 64 5.07 -10.81 5.69
CA SER A 64 6.42 -10.36 6.04
C SER A 64 7.41 -11.52 5.88
N GLN A 65 8.69 -11.19 5.72
CA GLN A 65 9.80 -12.14 5.64
C GLN A 65 10.94 -11.60 6.49
N GLN A 66 11.52 -12.44 7.36
CA GLN A 66 12.60 -12.01 8.27
C GLN A 66 13.97 -11.98 7.61
N GLU A 67 14.22 -12.91 6.70
CA GLU A 67 15.50 -13.05 6.00
C GLU A 67 15.31 -12.73 4.52
N GLU A 68 15.68 -11.51 4.15
CA GLU A 68 15.71 -11.06 2.76
C GLU A 68 17.14 -10.71 2.35
N ALA A 69 17.47 -10.94 1.08
CA ALA A 69 18.77 -10.53 0.56
C ALA A 69 18.91 -9.00 0.59
N ASN A 70 20.09 -8.48 0.92
CA ASN A 70 20.34 -7.03 1.02
C ASN A 70 19.86 -6.24 -0.21
N LEU A 71 20.07 -6.78 -1.42
CA LEU A 71 19.60 -6.17 -2.66
C LEU A 71 18.06 -5.99 -2.71
N VAL A 72 17.30 -6.90 -2.10
CA VAL A 72 15.83 -6.80 -2.00
C VAL A 72 15.46 -5.69 -1.02
N ILE A 73 16.16 -5.62 0.12
CA ILE A 73 15.95 -4.58 1.13
C ILE A 73 16.22 -3.19 0.54
N GLU A 74 17.34 -3.01 -0.17
CA GLU A 74 17.69 -1.74 -0.82
C GLU A 74 16.59 -1.28 -1.79
N LYS A 75 16.08 -2.17 -2.64
CA LYS A 75 14.97 -1.86 -3.55
C LYS A 75 13.69 -1.48 -2.82
N LYS A 76 13.39 -2.13 -1.69
CA LYS A 76 12.24 -1.74 -0.85
C LYS A 76 12.43 -0.35 -0.26
N LEU A 77 13.62 -0.01 0.21
CA LEU A 77 13.93 1.33 0.73
C LEU A 77 13.77 2.41 -0.34
N GLU A 78 14.28 2.19 -1.56
CA GLU A 78 14.07 3.09 -2.70
C GLU A 78 12.57 3.27 -3.00
N GLN A 79 11.82 2.16 -2.97
CA GLN A 79 10.38 2.18 -3.20
C GLN A 79 9.62 2.93 -2.08
N PHE A 80 10.05 2.80 -0.82
CA PHE A 80 9.47 3.54 0.30
C PHE A 80 9.78 5.04 0.24
N ALA A 81 10.97 5.44 -0.21
CA ALA A 81 11.27 6.85 -0.45
C ALA A 81 10.29 7.48 -1.45
N TYR A 82 10.00 6.76 -2.55
CA TYR A 82 8.95 7.19 -3.49
C TYR A 82 7.57 7.29 -2.82
N TYR A 83 7.19 6.31 -1.99
CA TYR A 83 5.90 6.37 -1.31
C TYR A 83 5.80 7.52 -0.30
N ILE A 84 6.90 7.90 0.37
CA ILE A 84 6.95 9.09 1.22
C ILE A 84 6.61 10.34 0.39
N ASP A 85 7.26 10.52 -0.77
CA ASP A 85 7.02 11.66 -1.65
C ASP A 85 5.56 11.69 -2.16
N VAL A 86 4.98 10.52 -2.48
CA VAL A 86 3.56 10.39 -2.88
C VAL A 86 2.63 10.76 -1.73
N MET A 87 2.91 10.32 -0.50
CA MET A 87 2.08 10.65 0.68
C MET A 87 2.18 12.13 1.05
N ASP A 88 3.33 12.76 0.84
CA ASP A 88 3.53 14.21 0.99
C ASP A 88 2.80 15.02 -0.12
N PHE A 89 2.73 14.48 -1.34
CA PHE A 89 1.87 15.01 -2.40
C PHE A 89 0.39 14.94 -2.01
N PHE A 90 -0.10 13.79 -1.54
CA PHE A 90 -1.48 13.61 -1.05
C PHE A 90 -1.83 14.54 0.11
N SER A 91 -0.91 14.75 1.03
CA SER A 91 -1.10 15.66 2.17
C SER A 91 -1.14 17.14 1.78
N SER A 92 -0.85 17.46 0.52
CA SER A 92 -0.91 18.81 -0.04
C SER A 92 -2.19 19.10 -0.81
N MET A 93 -3.05 18.09 -1.00
CA MET A 93 -4.33 18.21 -1.70
C MET A 93 -5.39 18.83 -0.80
N ASP A 94 -6.39 19.46 -1.41
CA ASP A 94 -7.57 19.97 -0.70
C ASP A 94 -8.34 18.84 -0.01
N LEU A 95 -8.42 17.68 -0.68
CA LEU A 95 -9.00 16.44 -0.15
C LEU A 95 -7.99 15.31 -0.23
N LYS A 96 -7.31 15.02 0.89
CA LYS A 96 -6.37 13.91 0.99
C LYS A 96 -7.08 12.58 0.61
N PRO A 97 -6.49 11.77 -0.30
CA PRO A 97 -6.95 10.41 -0.54
C PRO A 97 -6.78 9.54 0.71
N THR A 98 -7.88 9.27 1.41
CA THR A 98 -7.93 8.34 2.54
C THR A 98 -8.70 7.07 2.17
N VAL A 99 -8.67 6.04 3.01
CA VAL A 99 -9.37 4.77 2.79
C VAL A 99 -10.81 4.97 2.31
N GLY A 100 -11.18 4.25 1.24
CA GLY A 100 -12.51 4.25 0.64
C GLY A 100 -12.82 5.45 -0.28
N THR A 101 -11.98 6.47 -0.32
CA THR A 101 -12.15 7.61 -1.23
C THR A 101 -11.88 7.20 -2.68
N ARG A 102 -12.46 7.96 -3.63
CA ARG A 102 -12.21 7.81 -5.07
C ARG A 102 -11.17 8.82 -5.50
N TYR A 103 -10.00 8.33 -5.87
CA TYR A 103 -8.99 9.07 -6.59
C TYR A 103 -9.37 9.12 -8.06
N ARG A 104 -9.72 10.29 -8.57
CA ARG A 104 -10.09 10.52 -9.98
C ARG A 104 -8.97 11.25 -10.70
N ILE A 105 -8.43 10.65 -11.76
CA ILE A 105 -7.25 11.17 -12.44
C ILE A 105 -7.51 12.58 -12.99
N THR A 106 -8.62 12.77 -13.69
CA THR A 106 -8.99 14.08 -14.27
C THR A 106 -9.11 15.18 -13.20
N GLN A 107 -9.85 14.92 -12.12
CA GLN A 107 -10.05 15.87 -11.03
C GLN A 107 -8.72 16.29 -10.39
N ILE A 108 -7.85 15.33 -10.11
CA ILE A 108 -6.57 15.59 -9.44
C ILE A 108 -5.62 16.32 -10.38
N ALA A 109 -5.67 16.05 -11.69
CA ALA A 109 -4.92 16.80 -12.68
C ALA A 109 -5.34 18.28 -12.73
N GLU A 110 -6.65 18.57 -12.66
CA GLU A 110 -7.19 19.94 -12.58
C GLU A 110 -6.74 20.67 -11.31
N GLU A 111 -6.73 19.98 -10.17
CA GLU A 111 -6.22 20.52 -8.90
C GLU A 111 -4.73 20.84 -9.00
N CYS A 112 -3.93 19.94 -9.60
CA CYS A 112 -2.51 20.17 -9.85
C CYS A 112 -2.26 21.37 -10.78
N PHE A 113 -3.15 21.67 -11.74
CA PHE A 113 -3.01 22.87 -12.57
C PHE A 113 -3.30 24.16 -11.80
N SER A 114 -4.19 24.09 -10.81
CA SER A 114 -4.67 25.24 -10.03
C SER A 114 -3.80 25.53 -8.81
N ASN A 115 -2.93 24.60 -8.42
CA ASN A 115 -2.09 24.70 -7.23
C ASN A 115 -0.61 24.47 -7.59
N GLU A 116 0.19 25.55 -7.54
CA GLU A 116 1.61 25.53 -7.91
C GLU A 116 2.45 24.58 -7.04
N ARG A 117 2.11 24.43 -5.75
CA ARG A 117 2.79 23.48 -4.86
C ARG A 117 2.53 22.03 -5.29
N LEU A 118 1.28 21.67 -5.59
CA LEU A 118 0.95 20.33 -6.10
C LEU A 118 1.63 20.06 -7.44
N LYS A 119 1.64 21.05 -8.33
CA LYS A 119 2.32 20.98 -9.62
C LYS A 119 3.81 20.67 -9.50
N GLN A 120 4.50 21.33 -8.58
CA GLN A 120 5.93 21.07 -8.33
C GLN A 120 6.17 19.66 -7.81
N LYS A 121 5.36 19.19 -6.85
CA LYS A 121 5.47 17.84 -6.29
C LYS A 121 5.24 16.76 -7.34
N ILE A 122 4.20 16.87 -8.16
CA ILE A 122 3.92 15.86 -9.19
C ILE A 122 4.95 15.87 -10.34
N TYR A 123 5.61 17.01 -10.59
CA TYR A 123 6.73 17.09 -11.52
C TYR A 123 8.01 16.43 -11.00
N ALA A 124 8.19 16.37 -9.67
CA ALA A 124 9.26 15.60 -9.05
C ALA A 124 8.96 14.09 -9.11
N LEU A 125 7.69 13.71 -8.91
CA LEU A 125 7.24 12.31 -8.87
C LEU A 125 7.19 11.62 -10.24
N SER A 126 6.91 12.35 -11.32
CA SER A 126 6.69 11.75 -12.64
C SER A 126 7.45 12.48 -13.75
N ARG A 127 7.97 11.70 -14.70
CA ARG A 127 8.62 12.21 -15.93
C ARG A 127 7.68 12.31 -17.14
N LYS A 128 6.41 11.90 -17.02
CA LYS A 128 5.43 11.98 -18.13
C LYS A 128 5.22 13.42 -18.57
N GLU A 129 4.83 13.64 -19.81
CA GLU A 129 4.64 15.00 -20.33
C GLU A 129 3.32 15.62 -19.85
N LYS A 130 2.20 14.92 -20.04
CA LYS A 130 0.87 15.43 -19.70
C LYS A 130 0.55 15.23 -18.23
N MET A 131 -0.10 16.21 -17.62
CA MET A 131 -0.50 16.16 -16.21
C MET A 131 -1.35 14.92 -15.88
N VAL A 132 -2.34 14.62 -16.73
CA VAL A 132 -3.19 13.43 -16.59
C VAL A 132 -2.37 12.15 -16.56
N ASP A 133 -1.36 12.02 -17.42
CA ASP A 133 -0.49 10.84 -17.47
C ASP A 133 0.38 10.72 -16.20
N LYS A 134 0.80 11.84 -15.61
CA LYS A 134 1.55 11.86 -14.34
C LYS A 134 0.67 11.38 -13.17
N VAL A 135 -0.56 11.89 -13.09
CA VAL A 135 -1.53 11.52 -12.07
C VAL A 135 -1.93 10.04 -12.21
N ALA A 136 -2.08 9.56 -13.45
CA ALA A 136 -2.37 8.17 -13.75
C ALA A 136 -1.19 7.24 -13.40
N GLU A 137 0.05 7.66 -13.62
CA GLU A 137 1.25 6.88 -13.25
C GLU A 137 1.25 6.58 -11.74
N ILE A 138 1.06 7.60 -10.89
CA ILE A 138 0.98 7.43 -9.43
C ILE A 138 -0.15 6.46 -9.04
N ALA A 139 -1.34 6.62 -9.63
CA ALA A 139 -2.48 5.74 -9.33
C ALA A 139 -2.20 4.28 -9.73
N ASN A 140 -1.57 4.07 -10.88
CA ASN A 140 -1.19 2.74 -11.36
C ASN A 140 -0.13 2.10 -10.45
N ASP A 141 0.89 2.86 -10.04
CA ASP A 141 1.94 2.36 -9.14
C ASP A 141 1.35 1.93 -7.79
N LEU A 142 0.45 2.74 -7.23
CA LEU A 142 -0.26 2.42 -5.99
C LEU A 142 -1.22 1.24 -6.16
N ALA A 143 -1.82 1.07 -7.33
CA ALA A 143 -2.68 -0.08 -7.62
C ALA A 143 -1.88 -1.37 -7.75
N GLN A 144 -0.71 -1.33 -8.41
CA GLN A 144 0.19 -2.48 -8.51
C GLN A 144 0.74 -2.91 -7.15
N ALA A 145 0.92 -1.97 -6.23
CA ALA A 145 1.32 -2.23 -4.85
C ALA A 145 0.16 -2.63 -3.92
N GLY A 146 -1.08 -2.62 -4.41
CA GLY A 146 -2.26 -3.01 -3.64
C GLY A 146 -2.80 -1.93 -2.68
N PHE A 147 -2.28 -0.71 -2.73
CA PHE A 147 -2.79 0.42 -1.97
C PHE A 147 -4.03 1.03 -2.61
N PHE A 148 -4.16 0.95 -3.93
CA PHE A 148 -5.33 1.37 -4.71
C PHE A 148 -5.95 0.17 -5.43
N GLU A 149 -7.22 0.27 -5.81
CA GLU A 149 -7.89 -0.67 -6.70
C GLU A 149 -8.61 0.10 -7.80
N GLN A 150 -8.33 -0.22 -9.06
CA GLN A 150 -8.96 0.44 -10.19
C GLN A 150 -10.44 0.04 -10.28
N GLU A 151 -11.36 1.02 -10.25
CA GLU A 151 -12.80 0.80 -10.44
C GLU A 151 -13.20 1.00 -11.91
N ASP A 152 -12.59 1.97 -12.60
CA ASP A 152 -12.76 2.25 -14.03
C ASP A 152 -11.50 2.93 -14.63
N GLU A 153 -11.56 3.39 -15.88
CA GLU A 153 -10.41 3.99 -16.58
C GLU A 153 -9.85 5.25 -15.90
N ASP A 154 -10.70 6.04 -15.20
CA ASP A 154 -10.33 7.32 -14.58
C ASP A 154 -10.27 7.23 -13.04
N THR A 155 -10.87 6.19 -12.45
CA THR A 155 -11.17 6.15 -11.02
C THR A 155 -10.52 4.97 -10.32
N TYR A 156 -9.86 5.27 -9.19
CA TYR A 156 -9.25 4.32 -8.28
C TYR A 156 -9.83 4.49 -6.89
N LYS A 157 -10.12 3.39 -6.22
CA LYS A 157 -10.52 3.37 -4.81
C LYS A 157 -9.31 3.15 -3.93
N VAL A 158 -9.18 3.95 -2.88
CA VAL A 158 -8.11 3.79 -1.89
C VAL A 158 -8.42 2.61 -0.95
N MET A 159 -7.46 1.69 -0.81
CA MET A 159 -7.59 0.44 -0.08
C MET A 159 -7.17 0.59 1.39
N ASP A 160 -7.66 -0.30 2.26
CA ASP A 160 -7.27 -0.33 3.69
C ASP A 160 -5.74 -0.46 3.88
N ALA A 161 -5.07 -1.15 2.94
CA ALA A 161 -3.62 -1.32 2.92
C ALA A 161 -2.82 0.00 2.95
N ILE A 162 -3.40 1.15 2.59
CA ILE A 162 -2.67 2.43 2.66
C ILE A 162 -2.19 2.77 4.08
N HIS A 163 -2.89 2.27 5.11
CA HIS A 163 -2.46 2.42 6.49
C HIS A 163 -1.09 1.80 6.77
N TYR A 164 -0.67 0.80 5.99
CA TYR A 164 0.68 0.23 6.08
C TYR A 164 1.75 1.30 5.79
N LEU A 165 1.55 2.12 4.74
CA LEU A 165 2.46 3.21 4.43
C LEU A 165 2.45 4.27 5.54
N GLU A 166 1.27 4.65 6.04
CA GLU A 166 1.16 5.64 7.13
C GLU A 166 1.89 5.17 8.40
N GLN A 167 1.80 3.88 8.73
CA GLN A 167 2.53 3.28 9.86
C GLN A 167 4.03 3.29 9.64
N VAL A 168 4.52 2.86 8.47
CA VAL A 168 5.95 2.84 8.16
C VAL A 168 6.53 4.25 8.20
N ILE A 169 5.86 5.23 7.60
CA ILE A 169 6.28 6.63 7.61
C ILE A 169 6.30 7.18 9.03
N SER A 170 5.28 6.89 9.84
CA SER A 170 5.24 7.31 11.24
C SER A 170 6.40 6.74 12.05
N LEU A 171 6.81 5.48 11.81
CA LEU A 171 7.95 4.88 12.50
C LEU A 171 9.26 5.59 12.15
N ILE A 172 9.49 5.89 10.88
CA ILE A 172 10.68 6.63 10.41
C ILE A 172 10.75 8.01 11.08
N THR A 173 9.63 8.74 11.12
CA THR A 173 9.61 10.09 11.74
C THR A 173 9.88 10.07 13.25
N ILE A 174 9.44 9.02 13.96
CA ILE A 174 9.68 8.90 15.40
C ILE A 174 11.15 8.60 15.69
N GLU A 175 11.80 7.79 14.87
CA GLU A 175 13.22 7.47 15.01
C GLU A 175 14.10 8.73 14.81
N GLU A 176 13.79 9.57 13.82
CA GLU A 176 14.50 10.83 13.58
C GLU A 176 14.41 11.81 14.77
N ASP A 177 13.23 11.92 15.40
CA ASP A 177 13.02 12.77 16.58
C ASP A 177 13.70 12.21 17.84
N GLY A 178 13.86 10.89 17.93
CA GLY A 178 14.52 10.20 19.04
C GLY A 178 16.05 10.28 19.02
N GLU A 179 16.66 10.46 17.84
CA GLU A 179 18.12 10.61 17.70
C GLU A 179 18.65 12.00 18.08
N GLN A 180 17.77 12.99 18.30
CA GLN A 180 18.15 14.34 18.75
C GLN A 180 18.44 14.47 20.26
N GLN A 181 18.50 13.36 21.01
CA GLN A 181 18.89 13.39 22.42
C GLN A 181 20.14 12.55 22.68
N ASN A 182 21.31 13.14 22.44
CA ASN A 182 22.51 12.86 23.24
C ASN A 182 23.34 14.15 23.36
N PRO A 183 23.48 14.73 24.57
CA PRO A 183 24.39 15.86 24.83
C PRO A 183 25.87 15.48 24.73
#